data_AF-A0A395J384-F1
#
_entry.id   AF-A0A395J384-F1
#
_cell.length_a   1.000
_cell.length_b   1.000
_cell.length_c   1.000
_cell.angle_alpha   90.00
_cell.angle_beta   90.00
_cell.angle_gamma   90.00
#
_symmetry.space_group_name_H-M   'P 1'
#
loop_
_entity.id
_entity.type
_entity.pdbx_description
1 polymer ?
#
loop_
_entity_poly.entity_id
_entity_poly.type
_entity_poly.pdbx_seq_one_letter_code
_entity_poly.pdbx_strand_id
1 'polypeptide(L)'
;MSPHPNTPHLEIATFTRSSALLALKSGAQRVELCSYKDKDGLTPDVQDFMSVSSATEMFGSGGREYGGGLGEEGQGEEELGKVDMDDKEQVDGSLSVPFPREINVMIRPIDNSFRGPGHNEDFRVGDEVFERMKEEIRRFKKLGASGFVFGILKDFDVDVSGGKRKGGLIVDKERCAELIKIAREGKHGETYDVHFIEHSIG
;
A
#
# COMPACT_ATOMS: atom_id res chain seq x y z
N MET A 1 14.67 25.42 2.29
CA MET A 1 15.83 24.53 2.05
C MET A 1 15.44 23.60 0.91
N SER A 2 16.25 23.52 -0.15
CA SER A 2 16.06 22.53 -1.21
C SER A 2 16.31 21.13 -0.63
N PRO A 3 15.49 20.10 -0.93
CA PRO A 3 15.72 18.76 -0.42
C PRO A 3 17.11 18.26 -0.84
N HIS A 4 17.87 17.72 0.12
CA HIS A 4 19.20 17.17 -0.15
C HIS A 4 19.06 15.90 -1.00
N PRO A 5 19.93 15.70 -2.02
CA PRO A 5 19.78 14.64 -3.03
C PRO A 5 19.91 13.19 -2.52
N ASN A 6 20.06 12.98 -1.21
CA ASN A 6 20.16 11.68 -0.55
C ASN A 6 19.26 11.56 0.69
N THR A 7 18.16 12.31 0.75
CA THR A 7 17.18 12.13 1.84
C THR A 7 16.43 10.82 1.61
N PRO A 8 16.46 9.84 2.53
CA PRO A 8 15.70 8.61 2.36
C PRO A 8 14.21 8.93 2.25
N HIS A 9 13.54 8.35 1.27
CA HIS A 9 12.10 8.51 1.05
C HIS A 9 11.36 7.53 1.97
N LEU A 10 10.61 8.05 2.94
CA LEU A 10 9.83 7.24 3.89
C LEU A 10 8.43 6.99 3.33
N GLU A 11 8.10 5.72 3.17
CA GLU A 11 6.75 5.24 2.88
C GLU A 11 6.15 4.55 4.11
N ILE A 12 4.87 4.83 4.40
CA ILE A 12 4.15 4.21 5.51
C ILE A 12 2.91 3.48 4.99
N ALA A 13 2.80 2.19 5.29
CA ALA A 13 1.58 1.42 5.04
C ALA A 13 0.46 1.83 5.99
N THR A 14 -0.72 2.09 5.44
CA THR A 14 -1.86 2.70 6.14
C THR A 14 -3.14 1.95 5.81
N PHE A 15 -4.01 1.79 6.79
CA PHE A 15 -5.20 0.92 6.69
C PHE A 15 -6.50 1.67 6.93
N THR A 16 -6.41 2.97 7.25
CA THR A 16 -7.55 3.86 7.47
C THR A 16 -7.21 5.26 6.99
N ARG A 17 -8.23 6.05 6.66
CA ARG A 17 -8.08 7.47 6.32
C ARG A 17 -7.30 8.24 7.39
N SER A 18 -7.61 8.02 8.67
CA SER A 18 -6.95 8.69 9.78
C SER A 18 -5.46 8.36 9.86
N SER A 19 -5.09 7.08 9.71
CA SER A 19 -3.68 6.67 9.69
C SER A 19 -2.91 7.26 8.50
N ALA A 20 -3.54 7.32 7.31
CA ALA A 20 -2.91 7.91 6.13
C ALA A 20 -2.65 9.40 6.32
N LEU A 21 -3.65 10.15 6.79
CA LEU A 21 -3.50 11.59 7.04
C LEU A 21 -2.51 11.89 8.17
N LEU A 22 -2.46 11.05 9.21
CA LEU A 22 -1.49 11.21 10.28
C LEU A 22 -0.07 10.98 9.78
N ALA A 23 0.21 9.87 9.10
CA ALA A 23 1.54 9.58 8.54
C ALA A 23 2.04 10.73 7.65
N LEU A 24 1.15 11.21 6.78
CA LEU A 24 1.40 12.34 5.91
C LEU A 24 1.67 13.64 6.71
N LYS A 25 0.88 13.95 7.74
CA LYS A 25 1.10 15.13 8.60
C LYS A 25 2.39 15.03 9.41
N SER A 26 2.81 13.82 9.77
CA SER A 26 4.04 13.53 10.50
C SER A 26 5.29 13.54 9.61
N GLY A 27 5.16 13.86 8.32
CA GLY A 27 6.29 14.04 7.41
C GLY A 27 6.65 12.83 6.56
N ALA A 28 5.84 11.77 6.54
CA ALA A 28 5.99 10.72 5.53
C ALA A 28 5.85 11.34 4.13
N GLN A 29 6.77 11.00 3.23
CA GLN A 29 6.75 11.50 1.87
C GLN A 29 5.72 10.75 1.01
N ARG A 30 5.47 9.48 1.36
CA ARG A 30 4.50 8.63 0.68
C ARG A 30 3.74 7.77 1.68
N VAL A 31 2.53 7.38 1.28
CA VAL A 31 1.78 6.32 1.97
C VAL A 31 1.44 5.22 0.99
N GLU A 32 1.44 3.98 1.50
CA GLU A 32 0.79 2.85 0.84
C GLU A 32 -0.59 2.69 1.50
N LEU A 33 -1.65 2.76 0.69
CA LEU A 33 -3.02 2.57 1.16
C LEU A 33 -3.47 1.13 0.94
N CYS A 34 -3.87 0.50 2.05
CA CYS A 34 -4.32 -0.87 2.15
C CYS A 34 -5.69 -0.95 2.84
N SER A 35 -6.38 -2.07 2.69
CA SER A 35 -7.50 -2.49 3.56
C SER A 35 -7.10 -3.75 4.35
N TYR A 36 -7.91 -4.13 5.36
CA TYR A 36 -7.76 -5.37 6.15
C TYR A 36 -6.34 -5.61 6.69
N LYS A 37 -5.97 -4.89 7.75
CA LYS A 37 -4.66 -5.03 8.43
C LYS A 37 -4.38 -6.46 8.91
N ASP A 38 -5.42 -7.17 9.35
CA ASP A 38 -5.38 -8.55 9.81
C ASP A 38 -5.04 -9.56 8.71
N LYS A 39 -5.14 -9.15 7.44
CA LYS A 39 -4.85 -9.98 6.26
C LYS A 39 -3.60 -9.56 5.52
N ASP A 40 -2.71 -8.81 6.18
CA ASP A 40 -1.46 -8.30 5.59
C ASP A 40 -1.70 -7.39 4.37
N GLY A 41 -2.79 -6.61 4.39
CA GLY A 41 -3.11 -5.66 3.33
C GLY A 41 -3.80 -6.29 2.13
N LEU A 42 -5.01 -5.82 1.87
CA LEU A 42 -5.76 -6.04 0.63
C LEU A 42 -5.94 -4.72 -0.12
N THR A 43 -6.40 -4.81 -1.37
CA THR A 43 -6.77 -3.63 -2.15
C THR A 43 -7.84 -2.80 -1.42
N PRO A 44 -7.63 -1.49 -1.21
CA PRO A 44 -8.62 -0.63 -0.57
C PRO A 44 -9.87 -0.46 -1.44
N ASP A 45 -10.99 -0.04 -0.85
CA ASP A 45 -12.13 0.41 -1.65
C ASP A 45 -11.82 1.76 -2.31
N VAL A 46 -12.47 2.04 -3.44
CA VAL A 46 -12.32 3.34 -4.11
C VAL A 46 -12.79 4.50 -3.25
N GLN A 47 -13.82 4.33 -2.42
CA GLN A 47 -14.26 5.38 -1.50
C GLN A 47 -13.16 5.74 -0.49
N ASP A 48 -12.47 4.74 0.06
CA ASP A 48 -11.37 4.97 0.99
C ASP A 48 -10.22 5.72 0.32
N PHE A 49 -9.82 5.30 -0.88
CA PHE A 49 -8.82 6.00 -1.68
C PHE A 49 -9.21 7.45 -1.96
N MET A 50 -10.43 7.69 -2.45
CA MET A 50 -10.91 9.04 -2.75
C MET A 50 -10.98 9.92 -1.50
N SER A 51 -11.29 9.33 -0.34
CA SER A 51 -11.36 10.06 0.94
C SER A 51 -9.99 10.54 1.43
N VAL A 52 -8.92 9.82 1.10
CA VAL A 52 -7.53 10.20 1.39
C VAL A 52 -7.03 11.17 0.33
N SER A 53 -7.17 10.83 -0.95
CA SER A 53 -6.74 11.65 -2.08
C SER A 53 -7.39 13.05 -2.08
N SER A 54 -8.71 13.15 -1.85
CA SER A 54 -9.37 14.46 -1.77
C SER A 54 -8.91 15.28 -0.56
N ALA A 55 -8.58 14.60 0.54
CA ALA A 55 -8.11 15.28 1.75
C ALA A 55 -6.68 15.81 1.57
N THR A 56 -5.82 15.13 0.79
CA THR A 56 -4.46 15.60 0.51
C THR A 56 -4.45 16.87 -0.36
N GLU A 57 -5.38 16.99 -1.30
CA GLU A 57 -5.52 18.19 -2.16
C GLU A 57 -5.91 19.45 -1.37
N MET A 58 -6.71 19.30 -0.31
CA MET A 58 -7.15 20.43 0.54
C MET A 58 -6.02 21.06 1.35
N PHE A 59 -4.93 20.33 1.62
CA PHE A 59 -3.76 20.89 2.32
C PHE A 59 -2.89 21.78 1.43
N GLY A 60 -3.09 21.77 0.10
CA GLY A 60 -2.41 22.68 -0.83
C GLY A 60 -2.99 24.10 -0.85
N SER A 61 -4.17 24.32 -0.25
CA SER A 61 -4.91 25.59 -0.34
C SER A 61 -5.25 26.18 1.04
N GLY A 62 -4.23 26.60 1.81
CA GLY A 62 -4.40 27.49 2.96
C GLY A 62 -5.00 26.85 4.23
N GLY A 63 -4.28 26.98 5.35
CA GLY A 63 -4.63 26.40 6.64
C GLY A 63 -5.99 26.86 7.19
N ARG A 64 -6.74 25.90 7.74
CA ARG A 64 -7.67 26.14 8.84
C ARG A 64 -7.42 25.13 9.95
N GLU A 65 -7.26 25.68 11.14
CA GLU A 65 -7.11 24.99 12.42
C GLU A 65 -8.24 23.98 12.63
N TYR A 66 -7.88 22.77 13.07
CA TYR A 66 -8.86 21.85 13.67
C TYR A 66 -8.97 22.21 15.16
N GLY A 67 -10.00 22.98 15.49
CA GLY A 67 -10.53 23.06 16.85
C GLY A 67 -11.19 21.73 17.21
N GLY A 68 -10.77 21.14 18.32
CA GLY A 68 -11.34 19.91 18.86
C GLY A 68 -12.81 20.07 19.22
N GLY A 69 -13.61 19.04 18.92
CA GLY A 69 -14.99 18.91 19.36
C GLY A 69 -15.29 17.44 19.60
N LEU A 70 -15.36 17.07 20.89
CA LEU A 70 -15.77 15.78 21.40
C LEU A 70 -17.27 15.53 21.16
N GLY A 71 -17.62 14.27 20.94
CA GLY A 71 -18.99 13.76 20.99
C GLY A 71 -18.98 12.23 21.09
N GLU A 72 -19.26 11.75 22.30
CA GLU A 72 -19.57 10.37 22.76
C GLU A 72 -20.65 9.68 21.89
N GLU A 73 -20.88 8.37 21.81
CA GLU A 73 -20.58 7.21 22.67
C GLU A 73 -20.86 5.92 21.85
N GLY A 74 -20.19 4.80 22.17
CA GLY A 74 -20.47 3.48 21.58
C GLY A 74 -19.51 2.39 22.07
N GLN A 75 -19.98 1.58 23.02
CA GLN A 75 -19.27 0.65 23.90
C GLN A 75 -18.59 -0.54 23.19
N GLY A 76 -17.48 -1.01 23.76
CA GLY A 76 -16.83 -2.29 23.42
C GLY A 76 -15.41 -2.37 23.97
N GLU A 77 -15.28 -2.91 25.18
CA GLU A 77 -14.02 -3.12 25.89
C GLU A 77 -13.27 -4.33 25.33
N GLU A 78 -11.97 -4.18 25.02
CA GLU A 78 -10.97 -5.23 25.25
C GLU A 78 -9.59 -4.59 25.44
N GLU A 79 -8.94 -4.97 26.54
CA GLU A 79 -7.77 -4.35 27.16
C GLU A 79 -6.47 -4.87 26.51
N LEU A 80 -5.60 -3.98 26.01
CA LEU A 80 -4.19 -4.33 25.81
C LEU A 80 -3.25 -3.11 25.84
N GLY A 81 -2.45 -3.02 26.92
CA GLY A 81 -1.14 -2.38 26.94
C GLY A 81 -1.11 -0.88 27.24
N LYS A 82 -0.83 -0.52 28.50
CA LYS A 82 -0.38 0.82 28.89
C LYS A 82 0.97 1.10 28.21
N VAL A 83 0.99 2.12 27.35
CA VAL A 83 2.22 2.80 26.94
C VAL A 83 2.24 4.12 27.69
N ASP A 84 3.25 4.30 28.54
CA ASP A 84 3.42 5.50 29.35
C ASP A 84 3.52 6.74 28.43
N MET A 85 2.51 7.60 28.51
CA MET A 85 2.47 8.89 27.82
C MET A 85 3.28 9.91 28.61
N ASP A 86 4.58 10.00 28.34
CA ASP A 86 5.38 11.18 28.66
C ASP A 86 6.51 11.34 27.63
N ASP A 87 6.13 11.77 26.43
CA ASP A 87 7.01 12.54 25.55
C ASP A 87 6.13 13.47 24.71
N LYS A 88 5.86 14.66 25.25
CA LYS A 88 5.34 15.78 24.45
C LYS A 88 6.49 16.32 23.62
N GLU A 89 6.84 15.62 22.55
CA GLU A 89 7.72 16.19 21.53
C GLU A 89 6.93 17.29 20.81
N GLN A 90 7.34 18.54 21.04
CA GLN A 90 6.82 19.70 20.31
C GLN A 90 7.20 19.54 18.85
N VAL A 91 6.28 19.04 18.04
CA VAL A 91 6.41 19.11 16.59
C VAL A 91 6.32 20.57 16.19
N ASP A 92 7.44 21.11 15.71
CA ASP A 92 7.54 22.49 15.26
C ASP A 92 6.50 22.76 14.14
N GLY A 93 5.71 23.82 14.32
CA GLY A 93 4.61 24.22 13.42
C GLY A 93 5.04 24.79 12.06
N SER A 94 6.28 24.58 11.62
CA SER A 94 6.86 25.10 10.37
C SER A 94 6.72 24.16 9.17
N LEU A 95 6.17 22.95 9.31
CA LEU A 95 6.03 22.03 8.16
C LEU A 95 4.84 22.41 7.27
N SER A 96 4.93 23.58 6.62
CA SER A 96 4.23 23.86 5.37
C SER A 96 4.84 22.98 4.28
N VAL A 97 4.54 21.67 4.29
CA VAL A 97 5.05 20.75 3.27
C VAL A 97 4.23 20.94 1.99
N PRO A 98 4.78 21.60 0.96
CA PRO A 98 4.09 21.85 -0.31
C PRO A 98 4.32 20.69 -1.29
N PHE A 99 4.73 19.53 -0.79
CA PHE A 99 5.04 18.38 -1.63
C PHE A 99 3.74 17.65 -1.98
N PRO A 100 3.57 17.23 -3.25
CA PRO A 100 2.47 16.35 -3.62
C PRO A 100 2.58 15.09 -2.75
N ARG A 101 1.53 14.80 -2.00
CA ARG A 101 1.49 13.64 -1.12
C ARG A 101 1.26 12.42 -1.99
N GLU A 102 2.28 11.59 -2.13
CA GLU A 102 2.23 10.40 -2.98
C GLU A 102 1.39 9.31 -2.29
N ILE A 103 0.45 8.72 -3.02
CA ILE A 103 -0.40 7.63 -2.54
C ILE A 103 -0.18 6.42 -3.44
N ASN A 104 0.55 5.43 -2.93
CA ASN A 104 0.63 4.10 -3.51
C ASN A 104 -0.57 3.26 -3.07
N VAL A 105 -0.98 2.32 -3.91
CA VAL A 105 -2.15 1.45 -3.63
C VAL A 105 -1.73 -0.01 -3.64
N MET A 106 -2.11 -0.75 -2.60
CA MET A 106 -1.99 -2.21 -2.57
C MET A 106 -2.89 -2.84 -3.63
N ILE A 107 -2.32 -3.69 -4.49
CA ILE A 107 -3.05 -4.48 -5.48
C ILE A 107 -2.99 -5.95 -5.08
N ARG A 108 -3.92 -6.31 -4.21
CA ARG A 108 -4.18 -7.66 -3.71
C ARG A 108 -5.70 -7.81 -3.48
N PRO A 109 -6.46 -8.16 -4.52
CA PRO A 109 -7.92 -8.04 -4.48
C PRO A 109 -8.62 -9.04 -3.55
N ILE A 110 -7.98 -10.16 -3.24
CA ILE A 110 -8.45 -11.18 -2.31
C ILE A 110 -7.30 -11.62 -1.40
N ASP A 111 -7.65 -12.19 -0.26
CA ASP A 111 -6.67 -12.82 0.62
C ASP A 111 -6.25 -14.19 0.05
N ASN A 112 -4.99 -14.26 -0.33
CA ASN A 112 -4.30 -15.46 -0.78
C ASN A 112 -3.07 -15.79 0.09
N SER A 113 -3.06 -15.36 1.37
CA SER A 113 -1.95 -15.64 2.30
C SER A 113 -1.98 -17.07 2.85
N PHE A 114 -3.15 -17.69 2.90
CA PHE A 114 -3.30 -19.04 3.42
C PHE A 114 -2.66 -20.07 2.47
N ARG A 115 -2.12 -21.14 3.05
CA ARG A 115 -1.66 -22.33 2.32
C ARG A 115 -2.79 -23.35 2.22
N GLY A 116 -3.14 -23.79 1.01
CA GLY A 116 -4.19 -24.78 0.75
C GLY A 116 -3.85 -25.67 -0.46
N PRO A 117 -4.85 -26.13 -1.24
CA PRO A 117 -4.67 -26.76 -2.55
C PRO A 117 -5.11 -25.89 -3.76
N GLY A 118 -5.50 -24.64 -3.53
CA GLY A 118 -6.11 -23.75 -4.53
C GLY A 118 -5.09 -22.93 -5.34
N HIS A 119 -5.55 -22.37 -6.46
CA HIS A 119 -4.69 -21.51 -7.30
C HIS A 119 -4.50 -20.08 -6.75
N ASN A 120 -5.16 -19.73 -5.63
CA ASN A 120 -5.10 -18.42 -4.96
C ASN A 120 -4.60 -18.55 -3.52
N GLU A 121 -3.38 -19.05 -3.35
CA GLU A 121 -2.83 -19.40 -2.04
C GLU A 121 -1.33 -19.18 -2.00
N ASP A 122 -0.77 -18.87 -0.83
CA ASP A 122 0.65 -18.59 -0.65
C ASP A 122 1.16 -17.59 -1.72
N PHE A 123 0.37 -16.54 -2.00
CA PHE A 123 0.58 -15.52 -3.05
C PHE A 123 0.59 -16.03 -4.50
N ARG A 124 0.19 -17.29 -4.74
CA ARG A 124 -0.27 -17.71 -6.07
C ARG A 124 -1.56 -16.96 -6.39
N VAL A 125 -1.73 -16.66 -7.67
CA VAL A 125 -2.88 -15.92 -8.18
C VAL A 125 -3.39 -16.68 -9.40
N GLY A 126 -4.65 -17.07 -9.42
CA GLY A 126 -5.32 -17.64 -10.59
C GLY A 126 -5.72 -16.58 -11.59
N ASP A 127 -6.10 -17.02 -12.79
CA ASP A 127 -6.34 -16.14 -13.93
C ASP A 127 -7.44 -15.10 -13.67
N GLU A 128 -8.53 -15.49 -12.99
CA GLU A 128 -9.62 -14.57 -12.64
C GLU A 128 -9.17 -13.44 -11.72
N VAL A 129 -8.37 -13.77 -10.69
CA VAL A 129 -7.84 -12.77 -9.75
C VAL A 129 -6.77 -11.94 -10.42
N PHE A 130 -5.98 -12.52 -11.32
CA PHE A 130 -5.00 -11.81 -12.11
C PHE A 130 -5.64 -10.75 -13.02
N GLU A 131 -6.73 -11.08 -13.72
CA GLU A 131 -7.50 -10.10 -14.49
C GLU A 131 -8.07 -9.00 -13.59
N ARG A 132 -8.58 -9.36 -12.41
CA ARG A 132 -9.03 -8.37 -11.42
C ARG A 132 -7.90 -7.44 -10.98
N MET A 133 -6.68 -7.94 -10.75
CA MET A 133 -5.51 -7.09 -10.44
C MET A 133 -5.24 -6.08 -11.55
N LYS A 134 -5.33 -6.49 -12.83
CA LYS A 134 -5.17 -5.58 -13.97
C LYS A 134 -6.24 -4.49 -14.00
N GLU A 135 -7.49 -4.85 -13.69
CA GLU A 135 -8.60 -3.90 -13.60
C GLU A 135 -8.42 -2.90 -12.47
N GLU A 136 -8.02 -3.34 -11.27
CA GLU A 136 -7.78 -2.46 -10.12
C GLU A 136 -6.63 -1.47 -10.42
N ILE A 137 -5.52 -1.91 -11.03
CA ILE A 137 -4.44 -1.00 -11.45
C ILE A 137 -4.99 0.09 -12.39
N ARG A 138 -5.75 -0.30 -13.43
CA ARG A 138 -6.34 0.67 -14.36
C ARG A 138 -7.32 1.61 -13.67
N ARG A 139 -8.07 1.11 -12.70
CA ARG A 139 -9.06 1.88 -11.94
C ARG A 139 -8.38 2.94 -11.08
N PHE A 140 -7.47 2.54 -10.19
CA PHE A 140 -6.78 3.45 -9.29
C PHE A 140 -5.87 4.44 -10.01
N LYS A 141 -5.28 4.03 -11.15
CA LYS A 141 -4.55 4.94 -12.03
C LYS A 141 -5.44 6.07 -12.58
N LYS A 142 -6.65 5.76 -13.05
CA LYS A 142 -7.61 6.79 -13.50
C LYS A 142 -8.03 7.74 -12.37
N LEU A 143 -7.93 7.27 -11.13
CA LEU A 143 -8.26 8.04 -9.92
C LEU A 143 -7.07 8.85 -9.37
N GLY A 144 -5.87 8.71 -9.95
CA GLY A 144 -4.70 9.50 -9.57
C GLY A 144 -3.76 8.83 -8.55
N ALA A 145 -3.78 7.51 -8.41
CA ALA A 145 -2.77 6.80 -7.62
C ALA A 145 -1.35 7.07 -8.16
N SER A 146 -0.41 7.29 -7.25
CA SER A 146 0.99 7.60 -7.56
C SER A 146 1.80 6.36 -7.94
N GLY A 147 1.38 5.19 -7.47
CA GLY A 147 2.05 3.91 -7.70
C GLY A 147 1.28 2.73 -7.13
N PHE A 148 1.85 1.53 -7.27
CA PHE A 148 1.18 0.27 -6.95
C PHE A 148 2.14 -0.71 -6.27
N VAL A 149 1.61 -1.45 -5.29
CA VAL A 149 2.33 -2.52 -4.59
C VAL A 149 1.64 -3.86 -4.90
N PHE A 150 2.38 -4.84 -5.40
CA PHE A 150 1.86 -6.19 -5.68
C PHE A 150 2.99 -7.22 -5.77
N GLY A 151 2.64 -8.49 -5.68
CA GLY A 151 3.52 -9.62 -5.92
C GLY A 151 2.73 -10.87 -6.28
N ILE A 152 3.24 -11.64 -7.25
CA ILE A 152 2.65 -12.92 -7.66
C ILE A 152 3.75 -13.97 -7.61
N LEU A 153 3.45 -15.09 -6.95
CA LEU A 153 4.34 -16.24 -6.90
C LEU A 153 3.81 -17.38 -7.77
N LYS A 154 4.73 -18.22 -8.24
CA LYS A 154 4.44 -19.49 -8.91
C LYS A 154 5.32 -20.60 -8.39
N ASP A 155 4.88 -21.83 -8.62
CA ASP A 155 5.65 -23.01 -8.28
C ASP A 155 6.95 -23.08 -9.08
N PHE A 156 8.03 -23.40 -8.38
CA PHE A 156 9.30 -23.78 -8.99
C PHE A 156 9.48 -25.28 -8.84
N ASP A 157 9.63 -25.99 -9.95
CA ASP A 157 9.95 -27.41 -9.94
C ASP A 157 11.46 -27.60 -10.03
N VAL A 158 12.00 -28.48 -9.19
CA VAL A 158 13.37 -28.98 -9.33
C VAL A 158 13.31 -30.29 -10.08
N ASP A 159 14.08 -30.38 -11.16
CA ASP A 159 14.30 -31.64 -11.85
C ASP A 159 15.20 -32.54 -10.98
N VAL A 160 14.71 -33.72 -10.63
CA VAL A 160 15.44 -34.74 -9.88
C VAL A 160 15.48 -36.01 -10.71
N SER A 161 16.54 -36.83 -10.57
CA SER A 161 16.59 -38.13 -11.27
C SER A 161 15.39 -38.98 -10.86
N GLY A 162 14.40 -39.10 -11.76
CA GLY A 162 13.14 -39.83 -11.53
C GLY A 162 11.86 -38.99 -11.50
N GLY A 163 11.93 -37.66 -11.68
CA GLY A 163 10.72 -36.81 -11.81
C GLY A 163 10.94 -35.36 -11.38
N LYS A 164 9.85 -34.59 -11.34
CA LYS A 164 9.85 -33.22 -10.81
C LYS A 164 9.46 -33.22 -9.35
N ARG A 165 10.22 -32.53 -8.51
CA ARG A 165 9.85 -32.26 -7.11
C ARG A 165 9.55 -30.77 -6.96
N LYS A 166 8.49 -30.44 -6.22
CA LYS A 166 8.17 -29.05 -5.85
C LYS A 166 9.35 -28.45 -5.08
N GLY A 167 10.06 -27.51 -5.70
CA GLY A 167 11.26 -26.84 -5.21
C GLY A 167 11.00 -25.60 -4.36
N GLY A 168 9.78 -25.09 -4.38
CA GLY A 168 9.37 -23.92 -3.62
C GLY A 168 8.54 -22.95 -4.46
N LEU A 169 8.53 -21.69 -4.05
CA LEU A 169 7.87 -20.59 -4.74
C LEU A 169 8.92 -19.62 -5.29
N ILE A 170 8.66 -19.10 -6.49
CA ILE A 170 9.45 -18.05 -7.12
C ILE A 170 8.53 -16.95 -7.62
N VAL A 171 9.06 -15.75 -7.82
CA VAL A 171 8.33 -14.64 -8.45
C VAL A 171 7.87 -15.04 -9.85
N ASP A 172 6.58 -14.87 -10.11
CA ASP A 172 6.05 -14.99 -11.46
C ASP A 172 6.39 -13.74 -12.27
N LYS A 173 7.62 -13.74 -12.82
CA LYS A 173 8.19 -12.61 -13.58
C LYS A 173 7.33 -12.18 -14.76
N GLU A 174 6.64 -13.12 -15.41
CA GLU A 174 5.80 -12.83 -16.58
C GLU A 174 4.58 -12.01 -16.18
N ARG A 175 3.82 -12.51 -15.20
CA ARG A 175 2.63 -11.81 -14.70
C ARG A 175 2.96 -10.48 -14.04
N CYS A 176 4.04 -10.44 -13.26
CA CYS A 176 4.50 -9.18 -12.66
C CYS A 176 4.93 -8.16 -13.72
N ALA A 177 5.63 -8.59 -14.78
CA ALA A 177 6.00 -7.70 -15.88
C ALA A 177 4.77 -7.15 -16.63
N GLU A 178 3.71 -7.95 -16.78
CA GLU A 178 2.46 -7.48 -17.37
C GLU A 178 1.78 -6.41 -16.51
N LEU A 179 1.70 -6.61 -15.19
CA LEU A 179 1.15 -5.59 -14.28
C LEU A 179 1.99 -4.31 -14.28
N ILE A 180 3.32 -4.42 -14.32
CA ILE A 180 4.23 -3.27 -14.46
C ILE A 180 3.93 -2.50 -15.75
N LYS A 181 3.72 -3.20 -16.87
CA LYS A 181 3.41 -2.58 -18.14
C LYS A 181 2.10 -1.78 -18.04
N ILE A 182 1.05 -2.37 -17.49
CA ILE A 182 -0.26 -1.72 -17.30
C ILE A 182 -0.16 -0.50 -16.38
N ALA A 183 0.61 -0.61 -15.28
CA ALA A 183 0.87 0.51 -14.38
C ALA A 183 1.55 1.67 -15.13
N ARG A 184 2.54 1.37 -15.99
CA ARG A 184 3.32 2.37 -16.74
C ARG A 184 2.66 2.95 -18.00
N GLU A 185 1.58 2.36 -18.52
CA GLU A 185 0.90 2.81 -19.76
C GLU A 185 0.20 4.19 -19.60
N GLY A 186 0.90 5.32 -19.61
CA GLY A 186 0.35 6.67 -19.31
C GLY A 186 1.24 7.82 -19.79
N LYS A 187 0.74 9.07 -19.81
CA LYS A 187 1.30 10.22 -20.57
C LYS A 187 2.72 10.61 -20.14
N HIS A 188 3.60 10.82 -21.14
CA HIS A 188 4.88 11.55 -21.06
C HIS A 188 5.81 11.23 -19.87
N GLY A 189 6.63 10.19 -20.01
CA GLY A 189 7.90 10.08 -19.26
C GLY A 189 7.80 9.90 -17.74
N GLU A 190 6.60 9.70 -17.18
CA GLU A 190 6.41 9.39 -15.76
C GLU A 190 6.85 7.95 -15.46
N THR A 191 7.68 7.81 -14.42
CA THR A 191 8.20 6.53 -13.96
C THR A 191 7.45 6.17 -12.69
N TYR A 192 6.63 5.10 -12.73
CA TYR A 192 5.95 4.61 -11.53
C TYR A 192 6.91 3.73 -10.73
N ASP A 193 7.04 4.00 -9.43
CA ASP A 193 7.74 3.14 -8.48
C ASP A 193 6.97 1.82 -8.33
N VAL A 194 7.65 0.70 -8.53
CA VAL A 194 7.10 -0.65 -8.32
C VAL A 194 7.98 -1.37 -7.31
N HIS A 195 7.41 -1.73 -6.17
CA HIS A 195 8.09 -2.51 -5.12
C HIS A 195 7.63 -3.97 -5.18
N PHE A 196 8.61 -4.89 -5.21
CA PHE A 196 8.37 -6.32 -5.13
C PHE A 196 8.53 -6.79 -3.69
N ILE A 197 7.54 -7.52 -3.18
CA ILE A 197 7.65 -8.24 -1.91
C ILE A 197 8.30 -9.60 -2.20
N GLU A 198 9.62 -9.70 -2.04
CA GLU A 198 10.31 -11.00 -2.00
C GLU A 198 10.28 -11.54 -0.57
N HIS A 199 9.40 -12.50 -0.28
CA HIS A 199 9.54 -13.30 0.93
C HIS A 199 10.56 -14.42 0.67
N SER A 200 11.80 -14.21 1.11
CA SER A 200 12.73 -15.32 1.36
C SER A 200 12.24 -16.06 2.60
N ILE A 201 11.52 -17.16 2.39
CA ILE A 201 11.29 -18.16 3.43
C ILE A 201 12.59 -18.95 3.54
N GLY A 202 13.34 -18.70 4.62
CA GLY A 202 14.45 -19.53 5.07
C GLY A 202 13.99 -20.89 5.57
#